data_AF-A0A931EY42-F1
#
_entry.id   AF-A0A931EY42-F1
#
_cell.length_a   1.000
_cell.length_b   1.000
_cell.length_c   1.000
_cell.angle_alpha   90.00
_cell.angle_beta   90.00
_cell.angle_gamma   90.00
#
_symmetry.space_group_name_H-M   'P 1'
#
loop_
_entity.id
_entity.type
_entity.pdbx_description
1 polymer ?
#
loop_
_entity_poly.entity_id
_entity_poly.type
_entity_poly.pdbx_seq_one_letter_code
_entity_poly.pdbx_strand_id
1 'polypeptide(L)' 'MGTTLHLRAWCNGITGGKAYLEVEGCMGVPDAVRAAALIEVSMRHFAQRADPAAIAAEHQDYEVNP' A
#
# COMPACT_ATOMS: atom_id res chain seq x y z
N MET A 1 16.15 -25.38 12.61
CA MET A 1 15.58 -24.60 13.74
C MET A 1 14.79 -23.46 13.14
N GLY A 2 13.55 -23.25 13.58
CA GLY A 2 12.68 -22.17 13.09
C GLY A 2 11.96 -21.53 14.28
N THR A 3 11.76 -20.22 14.19
CA THR A 3 11.01 -19.44 15.18
C THR A 3 9.74 -18.91 14.52
N THR A 4 8.63 -18.94 15.25
CA THR A 4 7.37 -18.37 14.77
C THR A 4 7.38 -16.86 15.00
N LEU A 5 7.19 -16.08 13.93
CA LEU A 5 6.99 -14.64 13.97
C LEU A 5 5.51 -14.32 13.73
N HIS A 6 4.89 -13.57 14.65
CA HIS A 6 3.54 -13.05 14.45
C HIS A 6 3.62 -11.70 13.74
N LEU A 7 3.01 -11.61 12.55
CA LEU A 7 2.95 -10.39 11.76
C LEU A 7 1.53 -9.84 11.77
N ARG A 8 1.39 -8.55 12.05
CA ARG A 8 0.17 -7.78 11.82
C ARG A 8 0.46 -6.69 10.81
N ALA A 9 -0.31 -6.64 9.72
CA ALA A 9 -0.23 -5.61 8.70
C ALA A 9 -1.54 -4.83 8.64
N TRP A 10 -1.49 -3.54 8.34
CA TRP A 10 -2.67 -2.73 8.05
C TRP A 10 -2.38 -1.70 6.97
N CYS A 11 -3.44 -1.35 6.23
CA CYS A 11 -3.39 -0.30 5.22
C CYS A 11 -3.81 1.02 5.87
N ASN A 12 -2.93 2.01 5.82
CA ASN A 12 -3.18 3.36 6.35
C ASN A 12 -3.98 4.22 5.37
N GLY A 13 -3.92 3.90 4.08
CA GLY A 13 -4.60 4.67 3.06
C GLY A 13 -4.29 4.16 1.65
N ILE A 14 -5.15 4.58 0.72
CA ILE A 14 -5.03 4.31 -0.71
C ILE A 14 -5.16 5.64 -1.44
N THR A 15 -4.27 5.91 -2.40
CA THR A 15 -4.38 7.05 -3.32
C THR A 15 -4.01 6.61 -4.73
N GLY A 16 -4.95 6.77 -5.68
CA GLY A 16 -4.82 6.20 -7.02
C GLY A 16 -4.42 4.71 -6.98
N GLY A 17 -3.35 4.36 -7.69
CA GLY A 17 -2.77 3.00 -7.72
C GLY A 17 -1.83 2.66 -6.55
N LYS A 18 -1.76 3.48 -5.49
CA LYS A 18 -0.81 3.34 -4.38
C LYS A 18 -1.51 2.95 -3.09
N ALA A 19 -0.94 1.98 -2.36
CA ALA A 19 -1.36 1.59 -1.02
C ALA A 19 -0.22 1.78 -0.02
N TYR A 20 -0.52 2.42 1.10
CA TYR A 20 0.43 2.67 2.20
C TYR A 20 0.17 1.68 3.32
N LEU A 21 1.18 0.90 3.68
CA LEU A 21 1.04 -0.16 4.68
C LEU A 21 2.03 0.02 5.82
N GLU A 22 1.57 -0.34 7.01
CA GLU A 22 2.42 -0.57 8.17
C GLU A 22 2.36 -2.05 8.55
N VAL A 23 3.50 -2.55 9.04
CA VAL A 23 3.67 -3.91 9.54
C VAL A 23 4.34 -3.86 10.90
N GLU A 24 3.86 -4.71 11.79
CA GLU A 24 4.47 -5.00 13.07
C GLU A 24 4.74 -6.51 13.19
N GLY A 25 5.97 -6.85 13.54
CA GLY A 25 6.40 -8.23 13.81
C GLY A 25 6.83 -8.42 15.25
N CYS A 26 6.25 -9.42 15.92
CA CYS A 26 6.55 -9.75 17.31
C CYS A 26 6.76 -11.26 17.49
N MET A 27 7.72 -11.65 18.33
CA MET A 27 7.98 -13.05 18.70
C MET A 27 7.36 -13.44 20.05
N GLY A 28 6.28 -12.75 20.47
CA GLY A 28 5.66 -12.95 21.80
C GLY A 28 6.43 -12.29 22.95
N VAL A 29 7.37 -11.39 22.63
CA VAL A 29 8.17 -10.58 23.56
C VAL A 29 7.86 -9.09 23.33
N PRO A 30 8.07 -8.21 24.32
CA PRO A 30 7.72 -6.78 24.22
C PRO A 30 8.43 -6.03 23.08
N ASP A 31 9.52 -6.56 22.54
CA ASP A 31 10.22 -5.96 21.41
C ASP A 31 9.55 -6.33 20.09
N ALA A 32 8.89 -5.36 19.46
CA ALA A 32 8.28 -5.48 18.14
C ALA A 32 9.08 -4.70 17.09
N VAL A 33 9.31 -5.31 15.93
CA VAL A 33 9.88 -4.63 14.76
C VAL A 33 8.75 -3.98 13.97
N ARG A 34 8.88 -2.68 13.68
CA ARG A 34 7.95 -1.95 12.82
C ARG A 34 8.59 -1.61 11.49
N ALA A 35 7.79 -1.71 10.43
CA ALA A 35 8.17 -1.34 9.07
C ALA A 35 6.99 -0.64 8.38
N ALA A 36 7.32 0.21 7.41
CA ALA A 36 6.36 0.84 6.51
C ALA A 36 6.70 0.44 5.06
N ALA A 37 5.66 0.26 4.25
CA ALA A 37 5.79 -0.10 2.85
C ALA A 37 4.82 0.72 1.97
N LEU A 38 5.26 1.03 0.75
CA LEU A 38 4.45 1.57 -0.32
C LEU A 38 4.35 0.53 -1.41
N ILE A 39 3.13 0.12 -1.76
CA ILE A 39 2.87 -0.73 -2.92
C ILE A 39 2.24 0.14 -3.99
N GLU A 40 2.83 0.13 -5.18
CA GLU A 40 2.30 0.83 -6.34
C GLU A 40 1.95 -0.17 -7.44
N VAL A 41 0.71 -0.13 -7.89
CA VAL A 41 0.22 -0.89 -9.04
C VAL A 41 0.04 0.08 -10.19
N SER A 42 0.67 -0.22 -11.32
CA SER A 42 0.50 0.58 -12.53
C SER A 42 -0.97 0.66 -12.94
N MET A 43 -1.43 1.86 -13.31
CA MET A 43 -2.79 2.09 -13.81
C MET A 43 -3.14 1.25 -15.05
N ARG A 44 -2.13 0.74 -15.77
CA ARG A 44 -2.33 -0.23 -16.86
C ARG A 44 -3.00 -1.52 -16.39
N HIS A 45 -2.81 -1.92 -15.13
CA HIS A 45 -3.48 -3.07 -14.53
C HIS A 45 -4.99 -2.82 -14.37
N PHE A 46 -5.37 -1.60 -14.00
CA PHE A 46 -6.77 -1.21 -13.85
C PHE A 46 -7.43 -0.94 -15.21
N ALA A 47 -6.69 -0.51 -16.22
CA ALA A 47 -7.20 -0.25 -17.58
C ALA A 47 -7.81 -1.47 -18.29
N GLN A 48 -7.53 -2.70 -17.85
CA GLN A 48 -8.17 -3.90 -18.41
C GLN A 48 -9.56 -4.18 -17.81
N ARG A 49 -9.94 -3.50 -16.72
CA ARG A 49 -11.20 -3.73 -16.00
C ARG A 49 -12.00 -2.46 -15.68
N ALA A 50 -11.39 -1.28 -15.75
CA ALA A 50 -12.02 0.00 -15.45
C ALA A 50 -12.49 0.72 -16.71
N ASP A 51 -13.58 1.47 -16.58
CA ASP A 51 -14.09 2.39 -17.60
C ASP A 51 -12.99 3.39 -18.00
N PRO A 52 -12.61 3.47 -19.29
CA PRO A 52 -11.61 4.42 -19.78
C PRO A 52 -11.87 5.88 -19.37
N ALA A 53 -13.13 6.27 -19.16
CA ALA A 53 -13.49 7.61 -18.73
C ALA A 53 -13.05 7.93 -17.28
N ALA A 54 -13.04 6.92 -16.39
CA ALA A 54 -12.59 7.09 -15.00
C ALA A 54 -11.07 7.29 -14.90
N ILE A 55 -10.31 6.66 -15.80
CA ILE A 55 -8.84 6.75 -15.85
C ILE A 55 -8.38 8.13 -16.34
N ALA A 56 -9.13 8.74 -17.27
CA ALA A 56 -8.82 10.06 -17.81
C ALA A 56 -9.10 11.20 -16.81
N ALA A 57 -10.09 11.03 -15.92
CA ALA A 57 -10.46 12.04 -14.93
C ALA A 57 -9.44 12.17 -13.79
N GLU A 58 -8.83 11.07 -13.33
CA GLU A 58 -7.83 11.11 -12.24
C GLU A 58 -6.46 11.68 -12.65
N HIS A 59 -6.14 11.71 -13.96
CA HIS A 59 -4.85 12.19 -14.47
C HIS A 59 -4.67 13.72 -14.37
N GLN A 60 -5.70 14.48 -13.98
CA GLN A 60 -5.67 15.95 -13.95
C GLN A 60 -5.37 16.57 -12.57
N ASP A 61 -5.37 15.80 -11.47
CA ASP A 61 -5.33 16.35 -10.11
C ASP A 61 -4.01 16.19 -9.34
N TYR A 62 -2.89 15.86 -10.00
CA TYR A 62 -1.59 15.89 -9.33
C TYR A 62 -0.97 17.30 -9.35
N GLU A 63 -1.57 18.22 -8.58
CA GLU A 63 -0.82 19.35 -8.03
C GLU A 63 0.14 18.78 -6.98
N VAL A 64 1.40 18.61 -7.39
CA VAL A 64 2.48 18.19 -6.49
C VAL A 64 2.75 19.36 -5.55
N ASN A 65 2.34 19.23 -4.29
CA ASN A 65 2.70 20.19 -3.23
C ASN A 65 4.24 20.36 -3.20
N PRO A 66 4.78 21.60 -3.25
CA PRO A 66 6.22 21.88 -3.40
C PRO A 66 7.10 21.38 -2.25
#